data_AF-A0A7V5ZFZ7-F1
#
_entry.id   AF-A0A7V5ZFZ7-F1
#
_cell.length_a   1.000
_cell.length_b   1.000
_cell.length_c   1.000
_cell.angle_alpha   90.00
_cell.angle_beta   90.00
_cell.angle_gamma   90.00
#
_symmetry.space_group_name_H-M   'P 1'
#
loop_
_entity.id
_entity.type
_entity.pdbx_description
1 polymer ?
#
loop_
_entity_poly.entity_id
_entity_poly.type
_entity_poly.pdbx_seq_one_letter_code
_entity_poly.pdbx_strand_id
1 'polypeptide(L)'
;EAARKSSCLSNSKQFGTAILMYAQDYDEAIVPWFKIREYAGQPLNERFWFGLLHPYIKSTLVPPDAGRTYTVGGQPQGLHRCPSWSLERYLEGANMPDCYPGVVEGYMPPTQVFAHYGIVYQMATRGGSGTQQDPYYHFPGSLCYPPNLGGLTRYMTEIKRPAETILIGDGITMLDKGPMYVVISIGCESQKIHQDGANFTFLDGHAKNIKRNPERYLQTTVENGQTVYFARYFTFSME
;
A
#
# COMPACT_ATOMS: atom_id res chain seq x y z
N GLU A 1 -0.39 -21.46 -13.48
CA GLU A 1 -1.05 -20.64 -12.43
C GLU A 1 -0.34 -20.71 -11.07
N ALA A 2 0.01 -21.91 -10.58
CA ALA A 2 0.80 -22.08 -9.35
C ALA A 2 2.16 -21.34 -9.37
N ALA A 3 2.91 -21.41 -10.48
CA ALA A 3 4.17 -20.68 -10.64
C ALA A 3 4.01 -19.14 -10.60
N ARG A 4 2.88 -18.61 -11.10
CA ARG A 4 2.58 -17.18 -10.99
C ARG A 4 2.32 -16.80 -9.53
N LYS A 5 1.54 -17.62 -8.80
CA LYS A 5 1.29 -17.41 -7.37
C LYS A 5 2.57 -17.40 -6.54
N SER A 6 3.50 -18.34 -6.80
CA SER A 6 4.77 -18.39 -6.07
C SER A 6 5.65 -17.17 -6.35
N SER A 7 5.70 -16.68 -7.59
CA SER A 7 6.42 -15.44 -7.94
C SER A 7 5.83 -14.22 -7.23
N CYS A 8 4.51 -14.07 -7.20
CA CYS A 8 3.87 -12.88 -6.60
C CYS A 8 4.07 -12.84 -5.08
N LEU A 9 3.93 -13.98 -4.39
CA LEU A 9 4.22 -14.05 -2.95
C LEU A 9 5.71 -13.84 -2.66
N SER A 10 6.61 -14.31 -3.54
CA SER A 10 8.05 -14.03 -3.44
C SER A 10 8.35 -12.54 -3.58
N ASN A 11 7.64 -11.83 -4.46
CA ASN A 11 7.78 -10.37 -4.58
C ASN A 11 7.39 -9.66 -3.27
N SER A 12 6.26 -10.05 -2.65
CA SER A 12 5.83 -9.52 -1.36
C SER A 12 6.87 -9.75 -0.25
N LYS A 13 7.52 -10.92 -0.22
CA LYS A 13 8.60 -11.20 0.74
C LYS A 13 9.83 -10.32 0.52
N GLN A 14 10.21 -10.10 -0.74
CA GLN A 14 11.31 -9.18 -1.07
C GLN A 14 11.01 -7.74 -0.64
N PHE A 15 9.76 -7.27 -0.77
CA PHE A 15 9.36 -5.99 -0.18
C PHE A 15 9.45 -6.00 1.35
N GLY A 16 9.08 -7.10 2.01
CA GLY A 16 9.22 -7.24 3.46
C GLY A 16 10.67 -7.10 3.92
N THR A 17 11.60 -7.79 3.26
CA THR A 17 13.04 -7.62 3.52
C THR A 17 13.49 -6.18 3.30
N ALA A 18 13.08 -5.54 2.19
CA ALA A 18 13.45 -4.18 1.88
C ALA A 18 12.93 -3.14 2.90
N ILE A 19 11.70 -3.33 3.40
CA ILE A 19 11.14 -2.49 4.48
C ILE A 19 11.99 -2.58 5.73
N LEU A 20 12.39 -3.80 6.14
CA LEU A 20 13.21 -3.99 7.33
C LEU A 20 14.62 -3.42 7.17
N MET A 21 15.21 -3.51 5.97
CA MET A 21 16.48 -2.84 5.66
C MET A 21 16.35 -1.32 5.70
N TYR A 22 15.28 -0.76 5.13
CA TYR A 22 14.98 0.67 5.23
C TYR A 22 14.87 1.09 6.70
N ALA A 23 14.09 0.36 7.51
CA ALA A 23 13.92 0.69 8.93
C ALA A 23 15.27 0.73 9.69
N GLN A 24 16.18 -0.21 9.40
CA GLN A 24 17.52 -0.24 9.99
C GLN A 24 18.37 1.00 9.65
N ASP A 25 18.27 1.50 8.42
CA ASP A 25 19.03 2.69 7.98
C ASP A 25 18.42 4.01 8.45
N TYR A 26 17.16 4.01 8.88
CA TYR A 26 16.38 5.21 9.21
C TYR A 26 15.78 5.19 10.62
N ASP A 27 16.53 4.72 11.62
CA ASP A 27 16.15 4.74 13.05
C ASP A 27 14.76 4.14 13.32
N GLU A 28 14.47 3.00 12.71
CA GLU A 28 13.17 2.31 12.79
C GLU A 28 12.00 3.10 12.19
N ALA A 29 12.25 4.11 11.33
CA ALA A 29 11.19 4.81 10.63
C ALA A 29 10.53 3.91 9.56
N ILE A 30 9.20 3.95 9.52
CA ILE A 30 8.42 3.28 8.47
C ILE A 30 8.61 4.06 7.17
N VAL A 31 8.95 3.34 6.10
CA VAL A 31 9.14 3.94 4.77
C VAL A 31 7.90 4.76 4.37
N PRO A 32 8.07 6.04 4.00
CA PRO A 32 6.94 6.88 3.68
C PRO A 32 6.40 6.54 2.29
N TRP A 33 5.09 6.73 2.10
CA TRP A 33 4.48 6.55 0.78
C TRP A 33 4.98 7.62 -0.20
N PHE A 34 5.35 8.79 0.31
CA PHE A 34 5.91 9.91 -0.44
C PHE A 34 6.87 10.76 0.39
N LYS A 35 7.83 11.41 -0.27
CA LYS A 35 8.70 12.44 0.30
C LYS A 35 8.74 13.75 -0.50
N ILE A 36 9.09 14.84 0.19
CA ILE A 36 9.43 16.11 -0.47
C ILE A 36 10.59 15.93 -1.45
N ARG A 37 10.72 16.88 -2.38
CA ARG A 37 11.86 16.94 -3.29
C ARG A 37 13.12 17.29 -2.51
N GLU A 38 14.20 16.53 -2.71
CA GLU A 38 15.50 16.73 -2.07
C GLU A 38 16.47 17.56 -2.91
N TYR A 39 16.36 17.48 -4.24
CA TYR A 39 17.22 18.22 -5.18
C TYR A 39 16.47 18.64 -6.45
N ALA A 40 16.99 19.67 -7.12
CA ALA A 40 16.42 20.17 -8.36
C ALA A 40 16.43 19.07 -9.45
N GLY A 41 15.26 18.81 -10.04
CA GLY A 41 15.11 17.80 -11.08
C GLY A 41 14.94 16.36 -10.59
N GLN A 42 14.82 16.12 -9.28
CA GLN A 42 14.55 14.77 -8.76
C GLN A 42 13.35 14.12 -9.46
N PRO A 43 13.53 12.95 -10.09
CA PRO A 43 12.46 12.19 -10.72
C PRO A 43 11.30 11.91 -9.76
N LEU A 44 10.08 11.95 -10.30
CA LEU A 44 8.87 11.78 -9.49
C LEU A 44 8.81 10.39 -8.84
N ASN A 45 9.19 9.35 -9.57
CA ASN A 45 9.19 7.95 -9.13
C ASN A 45 10.15 7.67 -7.95
N GLU A 46 11.27 8.38 -7.85
CA GLU A 46 12.22 8.25 -6.73
C GLU A 46 11.65 8.77 -5.39
N ARG A 47 10.60 9.59 -5.43
CA ARG A 47 10.01 10.21 -4.25
C ARG A 47 8.92 9.35 -3.59
N PHE A 48 8.48 8.29 -4.25
CA PHE A 48 7.47 7.37 -3.72
C PHE A 48 8.12 6.15 -3.09
N TRP A 49 7.35 5.44 -2.26
CA TRP A 49 7.80 4.24 -1.53
C TRP A 49 8.65 3.28 -2.36
N PHE A 50 8.28 3.02 -3.61
CA PHE A 50 8.99 2.07 -4.47
C PHE A 50 10.35 2.60 -4.95
N GLY A 51 10.49 3.91 -5.11
CA GLY A 51 11.76 4.60 -5.33
C GLY A 51 12.62 4.65 -4.06
N LEU A 52 11.99 4.86 -2.90
CA LEU A 52 12.69 4.86 -1.61
C LEU A 52 13.23 3.48 -1.21
N LEU A 53 12.52 2.41 -1.59
CA LEU A 53 12.98 1.05 -1.38
C LEU A 53 14.00 0.58 -2.44
N HIS A 54 14.21 1.33 -3.51
CA HIS A 54 15.07 0.95 -4.63
C HIS A 54 16.50 0.54 -4.23
N PRO A 55 17.18 1.19 -3.26
CA PRO A 55 18.49 0.74 -2.79
C PRO A 55 18.50 -0.67 -2.18
N TYR A 56 17.36 -1.16 -1.71
CA TYR A 56 17.18 -2.44 -1.02
C TYR A 56 16.55 -3.53 -1.89
N ILE A 57 16.18 -3.21 -3.13
CA ILE A 57 15.55 -4.15 -4.07
C ILE A 57 16.30 -4.15 -5.40
N LYS A 58 16.42 -5.33 -5.99
CA LYS A 58 16.98 -5.47 -7.36
C LYS A 58 15.86 -5.42 -8.39
N SER A 59 15.41 -4.21 -8.73
CA SER A 59 14.30 -3.99 -9.67
C SER A 59 14.51 -2.72 -10.49
N THR A 60 13.95 -2.64 -11.69
CA THR A 60 14.00 -1.41 -12.51
C THR A 60 12.88 -0.46 -12.12
N LEU A 61 13.21 0.80 -11.83
CA LEU A 61 12.24 1.88 -11.81
C LEU A 61 11.99 2.32 -13.25
N VAL A 62 10.74 2.28 -13.71
CA VAL A 62 10.39 2.80 -15.04
C VAL A 62 10.39 4.34 -14.94
N PRO A 63 11.31 5.04 -15.62
CA PRO A 63 11.34 6.50 -15.60
C PRO A 63 10.22 7.07 -16.47
N PRO A 64 9.78 8.33 -16.23
CA PRO A 64 8.89 9.02 -17.15
C PRO A 64 9.54 9.23 -18.52
N ASP A 65 8.73 9.47 -19.57
CA ASP A 65 9.27 9.84 -20.89
C ASP A 65 10.09 11.13 -20.80
N ALA A 66 11.10 11.30 -21.66
CA ALA A 66 11.92 12.50 -21.70
C ALA A 66 11.06 13.77 -21.88
N GLY A 67 11.24 14.76 -20.99
CA GLY A 67 10.46 16.00 -20.98
C GLY A 67 9.05 15.85 -20.40
N ARG A 68 8.66 14.66 -19.94
CA ARG A 68 7.41 14.40 -19.22
C ARG A 68 7.72 14.06 -17.77
N THR A 69 6.71 14.23 -16.93
CA THR A 69 6.73 13.75 -15.55
C THR A 69 6.09 12.36 -15.41
N TYR A 70 5.65 11.75 -16.54
CA TYR A 70 5.00 10.44 -16.60
C TYR A 70 5.17 9.70 -17.94
N THR A 71 4.91 8.38 -17.95
CA THR A 71 4.93 7.47 -19.13
C THR A 71 3.54 6.97 -19.47
N VAL A 72 3.01 7.32 -20.65
CA VAL A 72 1.68 6.86 -21.10
C VAL A 72 1.71 5.37 -21.41
N GLY A 73 0.90 4.56 -20.70
CA GLY A 73 0.82 3.11 -20.90
C GLY A 73 2.03 2.33 -20.35
N GLY A 74 2.92 2.98 -19.60
CA GLY A 74 4.04 2.34 -18.92
C GLY A 74 3.55 1.30 -17.91
N GLN A 75 3.94 0.04 -18.12
CA GLN A 75 3.68 -1.05 -17.19
C GLN A 75 4.89 -1.20 -16.25
N PRO A 76 4.67 -1.53 -14.97
CA PRO A 76 5.76 -1.80 -14.05
C PRO A 76 6.61 -2.97 -14.54
N GLN A 77 7.89 -2.97 -14.13
CA GLN A 77 8.85 -4.02 -14.44
C GLN A 77 9.48 -4.58 -13.17
N GLY A 78 10.17 -5.70 -13.31
CA GLY A 78 10.88 -6.35 -12.20
C GLY A 78 9.95 -6.67 -11.02
N LEU A 79 10.40 -6.31 -9.82
CA LEU A 79 9.71 -6.57 -8.56
C LEU A 79 8.36 -5.84 -8.46
N HIS A 80 8.21 -4.68 -9.12
CA HIS A 80 6.98 -3.88 -9.08
C HIS A 80 5.86 -4.47 -9.94
N ARG A 81 6.17 -5.45 -10.79
CA ARG A 81 5.20 -6.16 -11.61
C ARG A 81 4.73 -7.43 -10.92
N CYS A 82 3.44 -7.50 -10.64
CA CYS A 82 2.75 -8.76 -10.30
C CYS A 82 2.28 -9.46 -11.60
N PRO A 83 2.76 -10.67 -11.94
CA PRO A 83 2.33 -11.41 -13.14
C PRO A 83 0.87 -11.88 -13.15
N SER A 84 0.21 -11.90 -12.00
CA SER A 84 -1.22 -12.22 -11.89
C SER A 84 -2.12 -11.00 -11.91
N TRP A 85 -1.55 -9.81 -11.77
CA TRP A 85 -2.32 -8.57 -11.78
C TRP A 85 -2.86 -8.27 -13.17
N SER A 86 -4.13 -7.88 -13.24
CA SER A 86 -4.74 -7.26 -14.40
C SER A 86 -5.69 -6.17 -13.94
N LEU A 87 -5.89 -5.15 -14.79
CA LEU A 87 -6.85 -4.08 -14.50
C LEU A 87 -8.26 -4.65 -14.35
N GLU A 88 -8.64 -5.64 -15.16
CA GLU A 88 -9.93 -6.32 -15.06
C GLU A 88 -10.15 -6.93 -13.65
N ARG A 89 -9.18 -7.69 -13.14
CA ARG A 89 -9.30 -8.30 -11.80
C ARG A 89 -9.29 -7.26 -10.70
N TYR A 90 -8.47 -6.23 -10.82
CA TYR A 90 -8.48 -5.12 -9.86
C TYR A 90 -9.84 -4.40 -9.82
N LEU A 91 -10.42 -4.09 -10.98
CA LEU A 91 -11.75 -3.46 -11.06
C LEU A 91 -12.86 -4.39 -10.59
N GLU A 92 -12.76 -5.71 -10.83
CA GLU A 92 -13.68 -6.70 -10.26
C GLU A 92 -13.67 -6.62 -8.73
N GLY A 93 -12.48 -6.55 -8.11
CA GLY A 93 -12.34 -6.45 -6.66
C GLY A 93 -12.83 -5.13 -6.08
N ALA A 94 -12.49 -4.01 -6.73
CA ALA A 94 -12.93 -2.67 -6.32
C ALA A 94 -14.46 -2.50 -6.35
N ASN A 95 -15.13 -3.17 -7.28
CA ASN A 95 -16.59 -3.11 -7.46
C ASN A 95 -17.38 -4.18 -6.69
N MET A 96 -16.72 -4.97 -5.84
CA MET A 96 -17.43 -5.90 -4.97
C MET A 96 -18.32 -5.12 -3.97
N PRO A 97 -19.54 -5.61 -3.65
CA PRO A 97 -20.46 -4.92 -2.74
C PRO A 97 -19.90 -4.63 -1.34
N ASP A 98 -18.89 -5.38 -0.90
CA ASP A 98 -18.26 -5.22 0.41
C ASP A 98 -17.04 -4.29 0.41
N CYS A 99 -16.71 -3.68 -0.73
CA CYS A 99 -15.61 -2.75 -0.97
C CYS A 99 -16.14 -1.32 -1.25
N TYR A 100 -15.59 -0.61 -2.24
CA TYR A 100 -15.93 0.77 -2.60
C TYR A 100 -16.35 0.90 -4.09
N PRO A 101 -17.51 0.33 -4.50
CA PRO A 101 -17.93 0.35 -5.90
C PRO A 101 -18.01 1.76 -6.48
N GLY A 102 -17.48 1.97 -7.69
CA GLY A 102 -17.54 3.24 -8.40
C GLY A 102 -16.48 4.29 -8.02
N VAL A 103 -15.68 4.05 -6.97
CA VAL A 103 -14.68 5.03 -6.50
C VAL A 103 -13.44 5.08 -7.39
N VAL A 104 -12.97 3.94 -7.90
CA VAL A 104 -11.69 3.87 -8.62
C VAL A 104 -11.82 4.29 -10.09
N GLU A 105 -13.04 4.24 -10.65
CA GLU A 105 -13.38 4.51 -12.05
C GLU A 105 -13.00 5.92 -12.49
N GLY A 106 -13.09 6.90 -11.58
CA GLY A 106 -12.68 8.28 -11.83
C GLY A 106 -11.22 8.38 -12.27
N TYR A 107 -10.37 7.50 -11.75
CA TYR A 107 -8.92 7.50 -11.98
C TYR A 107 -8.50 6.61 -13.17
N MET A 108 -9.44 5.95 -13.87
CA MET A 108 -9.14 4.89 -14.86
C MET A 108 -9.55 5.21 -16.31
N PRO A 109 -8.68 5.06 -17.33
CA PRO A 109 -7.35 4.46 -17.25
C PRO A 109 -6.30 5.44 -16.70
N PRO A 110 -5.31 4.94 -15.95
CA PRO A 110 -4.18 5.75 -15.52
C PRO A 110 -3.30 6.15 -16.70
N THR A 111 -2.61 7.27 -16.57
CA THR A 111 -1.55 7.63 -17.53
C THR A 111 -0.36 6.69 -17.38
N GLN A 112 0.07 6.38 -16.15
CA GLN A 112 1.19 5.48 -15.87
C GLN A 112 0.90 4.57 -14.69
N VAL A 113 1.33 3.29 -14.76
CA VAL A 113 1.33 2.39 -13.60
C VAL A 113 2.77 2.15 -13.15
N PHE A 114 3.10 2.57 -11.93
CA PHE A 114 4.43 2.41 -11.35
C PHE A 114 4.64 1.07 -10.65
N ALA A 115 3.57 0.53 -10.06
CA ALA A 115 3.58 -0.76 -9.38
C ALA A 115 2.19 -1.39 -9.36
N HIS A 116 2.14 -2.72 -9.42
CA HIS A 116 0.96 -3.54 -9.12
C HIS A 116 0.74 -3.75 -7.61
N TYR A 117 1.30 -2.85 -6.82
CA TYR A 117 1.33 -2.88 -5.37
C TYR A 117 1.03 -1.48 -4.84
N GLY A 118 0.44 -1.40 -3.67
CA GLY A 118 0.29 -0.17 -2.91
C GLY A 118 1.02 -0.26 -1.57
N ILE A 119 1.27 0.90 -0.98
CA ILE A 119 1.70 1.05 0.41
C ILE A 119 0.62 1.80 1.18
N VAL A 120 0.48 1.48 2.45
CA VAL A 120 -0.51 2.11 3.33
C VAL A 120 -0.09 3.56 3.68
N TYR A 121 -1.07 4.45 3.80
CA TYR A 121 -0.88 5.87 4.12
C TYR A 121 -0.64 6.14 5.62
N GLN A 122 -0.19 7.34 5.93
CA GLN A 122 -0.12 7.86 7.30
C GLN A 122 -1.47 8.37 7.78
N MET A 123 -1.80 8.11 9.03
CA MET A 123 -2.98 8.69 9.70
C MET A 123 -2.54 9.24 11.06
N ALA A 124 -2.90 10.49 11.38
CA ALA A 124 -2.62 11.08 12.68
C ALA A 124 -3.60 10.61 13.76
N THR A 125 -4.85 10.37 13.36
CA THR A 125 -5.94 9.95 14.25
C THR A 125 -6.63 8.72 13.68
N ARG A 126 -7.14 7.87 14.57
CA ARG A 126 -7.98 6.72 14.22
C ARG A 126 -9.30 7.19 13.59
N GLY A 127 -9.75 6.48 12.55
CA GLY A 127 -11.07 6.68 11.92
C GLY A 127 -12.05 5.56 12.28
N GLY A 128 -13.32 5.76 11.95
CA GLY A 128 -14.44 4.85 12.27
C GLY A 128 -15.02 5.07 13.68
N SER A 129 -16.15 4.42 13.97
CA SER A 129 -16.88 4.52 15.25
C SER A 129 -16.68 3.32 16.19
N GLY A 130 -15.99 2.27 15.73
CA GLY A 130 -15.74 1.07 16.51
C GLY A 130 -16.92 0.11 16.56
N THR A 131 -17.91 0.27 15.68
CA THR A 131 -19.02 -0.68 15.52
C THR A 131 -18.64 -1.78 14.53
N GLN A 132 -19.41 -2.86 14.45
CA GLN A 132 -19.12 -3.91 13.47
C GLN A 132 -19.29 -3.42 12.02
N GLN A 133 -20.24 -2.51 11.78
CA GLN A 133 -20.52 -1.93 10.47
C GLN A 133 -19.51 -0.83 10.10
N ASP A 134 -19.03 -0.10 11.09
CA ASP A 134 -18.05 0.97 10.96
C ASP A 134 -16.89 0.76 11.97
N PRO A 135 -16.05 -0.26 11.72
CA PRO A 135 -14.97 -0.63 12.61
C PRO A 135 -13.87 0.43 12.61
N TYR A 136 -13.12 0.51 13.70
CA TYR A 136 -11.96 1.39 13.74
C TYR A 136 -10.89 0.96 12.73
N TYR A 137 -10.29 1.96 12.06
CA TYR A 137 -9.11 1.83 11.21
C TYR A 137 -8.07 2.89 11.57
N HIS A 138 -6.79 2.52 11.52
CA HIS A 138 -5.68 3.42 11.80
C HIS A 138 -4.43 2.90 11.07
N PHE A 139 -4.08 3.58 10.00
CA PHE A 139 -3.04 3.14 9.07
C PHE A 139 -1.62 3.46 9.58
N PRO A 140 -0.66 2.52 9.49
CA PRO A 140 0.68 2.67 10.04
C PRO A 140 1.68 3.42 9.15
N GLY A 141 1.26 3.90 7.97
CA GLY A 141 2.19 4.47 6.99
C GLY A 141 2.83 5.79 7.46
N SER A 142 3.78 6.26 6.66
CA SER A 142 4.48 7.53 6.87
C SER A 142 4.32 8.48 5.67
N LEU A 143 4.42 9.78 5.92
CA LEU A 143 4.54 10.82 4.90
C LEU A 143 5.66 11.78 5.30
N CYS A 144 6.76 11.76 4.54
CA CYS A 144 7.90 12.65 4.75
C CYS A 144 7.62 14.02 4.10
N TYR A 145 6.83 14.83 4.80
CA TYR A 145 6.36 16.14 4.37
C TYR A 145 6.31 17.10 5.57
N PRO A 146 6.23 18.43 5.39
CA PRO A 146 6.08 19.35 6.52
C PRO A 146 4.82 19.01 7.36
N PRO A 147 4.91 19.03 8.70
CA PRO A 147 3.78 18.65 9.57
C PRO A 147 2.52 19.49 9.34
N ASN A 148 2.68 20.79 9.07
CA ASN A 148 1.58 21.71 8.75
C ASN A 148 0.87 21.39 7.42
N LEU A 149 1.43 20.49 6.61
CA LEU A 149 0.88 20.01 5.34
C LEU A 149 0.50 18.51 5.41
N GLY A 150 0.33 17.97 6.62
CA GLY A 150 -0.11 16.60 6.86
C GLY A 150 1.03 15.56 6.93
N GLY A 151 2.28 16.01 6.97
CA GLY A 151 3.43 15.14 7.19
C GLY A 151 3.40 14.47 8.56
N LEU A 152 3.68 13.17 8.56
CA LEU A 152 3.73 12.34 9.77
C LEU A 152 4.64 11.15 9.50
N THR A 153 5.78 11.10 10.17
CA THR A 153 6.65 9.92 10.18
C THR A 153 6.23 9.03 11.34
N ARG A 154 5.92 7.77 11.05
CA ARG A 154 5.70 6.73 12.05
C ARG A 154 6.93 5.84 12.18
N TYR A 155 7.11 5.30 13.37
CA TYR A 155 8.20 4.39 13.71
C TYR A 155 7.67 2.99 14.02
N MET A 156 8.48 1.97 13.75
CA MET A 156 8.14 0.56 13.99
C MET A 156 7.74 0.31 15.45
N THR A 157 8.33 1.05 16.39
CA THR A 157 8.05 0.96 17.83
C THR A 157 6.65 1.42 18.24
N GLU A 158 5.96 2.21 17.40
CA GLU A 158 4.58 2.64 17.65
C GLU A 158 3.56 1.53 17.33
N ILE A 159 3.98 0.49 16.62
CA ILE A 159 3.12 -0.53 16.05
C ILE A 159 3.02 -1.69 17.02
N LYS A 160 1.85 -1.85 17.63
CA LYS A 160 1.64 -2.85 18.68
C LYS A 160 1.66 -4.29 18.15
N ARG A 161 1.19 -4.50 16.91
CA ARG A 161 0.97 -5.81 16.31
C ARG A 161 1.63 -5.92 14.93
N PRO A 162 2.98 -5.87 14.85
CA PRO A 162 3.69 -5.78 13.57
C PRO A 162 3.47 -7.02 12.68
N ALA A 163 3.29 -8.21 13.27
CA ALA A 163 3.04 -9.47 12.56
C ALA A 163 1.66 -9.59 11.88
N GLU A 164 0.77 -8.64 12.16
CA GLU A 164 -0.55 -8.60 11.57
C GLU A 164 -0.98 -7.20 11.14
N THR A 165 -0.07 -6.23 11.10
CA THR A 165 -0.36 -4.91 10.55
C THR A 165 0.22 -4.82 9.14
N ILE A 166 -0.64 -4.63 8.13
CA ILE A 166 -0.23 -4.54 6.72
C ILE A 166 0.47 -3.20 6.46
N LEU A 167 1.56 -3.24 5.70
CA LEU A 167 2.21 -2.03 5.16
C LEU A 167 2.18 -1.97 3.64
N ILE A 168 2.50 -3.07 2.94
CA ILE A 168 2.51 -3.15 1.47
C ILE A 168 1.63 -4.32 1.04
N GLY A 169 1.01 -4.24 -0.13
CA GLY A 169 0.25 -5.36 -0.68
C GLY A 169 -0.09 -5.17 -2.14
N ASP A 170 -0.70 -6.21 -2.72
CA ASP A 170 -1.30 -6.09 -4.04
C ASP A 170 -2.29 -4.92 -4.06
N GLY A 171 -2.33 -4.22 -5.18
CA GLY A 171 -3.07 -2.98 -5.32
C GLY A 171 -2.63 -2.28 -6.59
N ILE A 172 -2.51 -0.95 -6.54
CA ILE A 172 -1.96 -0.19 -7.65
C ILE A 172 -1.34 1.11 -7.14
N THR A 173 -0.14 1.43 -7.62
CA THR A 173 0.45 2.77 -7.53
C THR A 173 0.55 3.34 -8.94
N MET A 174 -0.15 4.43 -9.23
CA MET A 174 -0.32 4.96 -10.58
C MET A 174 -0.40 6.49 -10.61
N LEU A 175 -0.23 7.05 -11.81
CA LEU A 175 -0.63 8.42 -12.11
C LEU A 175 -2.01 8.42 -12.77
N ASP A 176 -2.89 9.28 -12.29
CA ASP A 176 -4.24 9.41 -12.82
C ASP A 176 -4.27 10.06 -14.23
N LYS A 177 -5.47 10.41 -14.69
CA LYS A 177 -5.73 11.03 -16.00
C LYS A 177 -5.38 12.52 -16.07
N GLY A 178 -5.04 13.15 -14.94
CA GLY A 178 -5.04 14.60 -14.75
C GLY A 178 -3.68 15.15 -14.36
N PRO A 179 -3.61 16.36 -13.77
CA PRO A 179 -2.34 16.96 -13.38
C PRO A 179 -1.68 16.15 -12.25
N MET A 180 -0.68 15.31 -12.59
CA MET A 180 0.27 14.62 -11.68
C MET A 180 -0.27 14.17 -10.31
N TYR A 181 -1.49 13.62 -10.22
CA TYR A 181 -1.94 13.01 -8.96
C TYR A 181 -1.50 11.56 -8.92
N VAL A 182 -0.78 11.21 -7.86
CA VAL A 182 -0.36 9.84 -7.62
C VAL A 182 -1.43 9.17 -6.79
N VAL A 183 -2.02 8.12 -7.35
CA VAL A 183 -3.04 7.31 -6.70
C VAL A 183 -2.37 6.04 -6.21
N ILE A 184 -2.47 5.78 -4.91
CA ILE A 184 -2.11 4.50 -4.31
C ILE A 184 -3.41 3.87 -3.80
N SER A 185 -3.70 2.66 -4.25
CA SER A 185 -4.77 1.83 -3.71
C SER A 185 -4.19 0.51 -3.22
N ILE A 186 -4.67 0.12 -2.04
CA ILE A 186 -4.34 -1.11 -1.32
C ILE A 186 -5.50 -1.38 -0.36
N GLY A 187 -5.97 -2.62 -0.31
CA GLY A 187 -7.11 -2.97 0.52
C GLY A 187 -8.09 -3.88 -0.22
N CYS A 188 -9.38 -3.63 -0.02
CA CYS A 188 -10.47 -4.40 -0.60
C CYS A 188 -10.44 -4.48 -2.13
N GLU A 189 -9.89 -3.48 -2.81
CA GLU A 189 -9.83 -3.38 -4.27
C GLU A 189 -8.98 -4.51 -4.88
N SER A 190 -8.02 -5.01 -4.12
CA SER A 190 -7.09 -6.05 -4.55
C SER A 190 -7.68 -7.47 -4.46
N GLN A 191 -8.86 -7.64 -3.86
CA GLN A 191 -9.38 -8.93 -3.38
C GLN A 191 -9.61 -10.02 -4.45
N LYS A 192 -9.46 -9.69 -5.74
CA LYS A 192 -9.64 -10.59 -6.89
C LYS A 192 -8.34 -10.91 -7.66
N ILE A 193 -7.22 -10.30 -7.30
CA ILE A 193 -5.94 -10.41 -8.04
C ILE A 193 -5.39 -11.86 -8.02
N HIS A 194 -5.58 -12.60 -6.93
CA HIS A 194 -5.06 -13.95 -6.73
C HIS A 194 -6.13 -15.01 -6.39
N GLN A 195 -7.13 -15.17 -7.26
CA GLN A 195 -8.23 -16.14 -7.10
C GLN A 195 -8.96 -15.94 -5.75
N ASP A 196 -9.72 -14.85 -5.69
CA ASP A 196 -10.45 -14.39 -4.50
C ASP A 196 -9.55 -14.09 -3.29
N GLY A 197 -8.36 -13.53 -3.54
CA GLY A 197 -7.53 -12.94 -2.51
C GLY A 197 -6.43 -12.05 -3.08
N ALA A 198 -5.63 -11.49 -2.19
CA ALA A 198 -4.47 -10.64 -2.48
C ALA A 198 -3.33 -10.95 -1.49
N ASN A 199 -2.10 -10.74 -1.92
CA ASN A 199 -0.91 -10.86 -1.09
C ASN A 199 -0.63 -9.54 -0.39
N PHE A 200 -0.35 -9.63 0.90
CA PHE A 200 0.03 -8.49 1.73
C PHE A 200 1.27 -8.83 2.53
N THR A 201 2.12 -7.82 2.69
CA THR A 201 3.32 -7.80 3.50
C THR A 201 3.04 -7.00 4.77
N PHE A 202 3.31 -7.64 5.91
CA PHE A 202 3.18 -7.07 7.24
C PHE A 202 4.44 -6.31 7.64
N LEU A 203 4.34 -5.48 8.67
CA LEU A 203 5.44 -4.65 9.16
C LEU A 203 6.64 -5.46 9.65
N ASP A 204 6.43 -6.70 10.13
CA ASP A 204 7.53 -7.59 10.51
C ASP A 204 8.20 -8.30 9.31
N GLY A 205 7.80 -7.98 8.08
CA GLY A 205 8.34 -8.54 6.85
C GLY A 205 7.68 -9.84 6.38
N HIS A 206 6.78 -10.45 7.16
CA HIS A 206 6.03 -11.61 6.68
C HIS A 206 5.09 -11.21 5.53
N ALA A 207 4.81 -12.15 4.64
CA ALA A 207 3.83 -11.95 3.59
C ALA A 207 2.87 -13.13 3.51
N LYS A 208 1.58 -12.85 3.30
CA LYS A 208 0.54 -13.87 3.16
C LYS A 208 -0.54 -13.48 2.16
N ASN A 209 -1.15 -14.49 1.55
CA ASN A 209 -2.37 -14.31 0.78
C ASN A 209 -3.56 -14.21 1.74
N ILE A 210 -4.30 -13.09 1.69
CA ILE A 210 -5.54 -12.88 2.42
C ILE A 210 -6.69 -13.06 1.44
N LYS A 211 -7.68 -13.87 1.83
CA LYS A 211 -8.84 -14.17 0.99
C LYS A 211 -9.91 -13.10 1.14
N ARG A 212 -10.58 -12.75 0.03
CA ARG A 212 -11.66 -11.75 -0.03
C ARG A 212 -11.20 -10.38 0.50
N ASN A 213 -12.13 -9.54 0.93
CA ASN A 213 -11.83 -8.23 1.46
C ASN A 213 -11.00 -8.30 2.77
N PRO A 214 -9.72 -7.84 2.77
CA PRO A 214 -8.86 -7.82 3.96
C PRO A 214 -9.33 -6.84 5.05
N GLU A 215 -10.13 -5.82 4.70
CA GLU A 215 -10.66 -4.82 5.65
C GLU A 215 -11.83 -5.37 6.49
N ARG A 216 -12.40 -6.52 6.10
CA ARG A 216 -13.51 -7.18 6.82
C ARG A 216 -13.05 -8.25 7.81
N TYR A 217 -11.75 -8.44 7.97
CA TYR A 217 -11.20 -9.24 9.06
C TYR A 217 -11.21 -8.38 10.33
N LEU A 218 -12.26 -8.51 11.13
CA LEU A 218 -12.43 -7.71 12.33
C LEU A 218 -11.90 -8.42 13.57
N GLN A 219 -11.39 -7.63 14.52
CA GLN A 219 -11.11 -8.04 15.88
C GLN A 219 -11.86 -7.14 16.84
N THR A 220 -11.96 -7.58 18.09
CA THR A 220 -12.66 -6.85 19.16
C THR A 220 -11.75 -6.63 20.34
N THR A 221 -11.85 -5.46 20.98
CA THR A 221 -11.22 -5.18 22.27
C THR A 221 -12.18 -4.40 23.17
N VAL A 222 -11.76 -4.09 24.40
CA VAL A 222 -12.54 -3.29 25.36
C VAL A 222 -11.92 -1.91 25.50
N GLU A 223 -12.68 -0.87 25.14
CA GLU A 223 -12.31 0.53 25.32
C GLU A 223 -13.41 1.23 26.12
N ASN A 224 -13.06 1.90 27.22
CA ASN A 224 -14.02 2.56 28.12
C ASN A 224 -15.18 1.66 28.60
N GLY A 225 -14.90 0.37 28.83
CA GLY A 225 -15.88 -0.61 29.28
C GLY A 225 -16.85 -1.09 28.18
N GLN A 226 -16.63 -0.74 26.92
CA GLN A 226 -17.44 -1.18 25.78
C GLN A 226 -16.62 -2.03 24.82
N THR A 227 -17.23 -3.08 24.27
CA THR A 227 -16.65 -3.86 23.18
C THR A 227 -16.67 -3.04 21.90
N VAL A 228 -15.49 -2.82 21.33
CA VAL A 228 -15.31 -2.11 20.05
C VAL A 228 -14.68 -3.02 19.01
N TYR A 229 -15.02 -2.81 17.74
CA TYR A 229 -14.51 -3.55 16.59
C TYR A 229 -13.45 -2.73 15.85
N PHE A 230 -12.42 -3.38 15.35
CA PHE A 230 -11.40 -2.75 14.50
C PHE A 230 -10.96 -3.66 13.36
N ALA A 231 -10.53 -3.07 12.26
CA ALA A 231 -9.96 -3.79 11.12
C ALA A 231 -8.61 -4.39 11.53
N ARG A 232 -8.55 -5.71 11.71
CA ARG A 232 -7.37 -6.44 12.22
C ARG A 232 -6.08 -5.99 11.57
N TYR A 233 -6.09 -5.92 10.24
CA TYR A 233 -4.90 -5.69 9.44
C TYR A 233 -4.54 -4.23 9.19
N PHE A 234 -5.48 -3.31 9.43
CA PHE A 234 -5.39 -1.90 9.06
C PHE A 234 -5.56 -0.96 10.27
N THR A 235 -5.33 -1.47 11.47
CA THR A 235 -5.43 -0.69 12.72
C THR A 235 -4.23 -0.97 13.62
N PHE A 236 -3.16 -0.20 13.46
CA PHE A 236 -1.91 -0.43 14.19
C PHE A 236 -1.99 -0.09 15.68
N SER A 237 -2.87 0.86 16.05
CA SER A 237 -2.93 1.41 17.41
C SER A 237 -3.79 0.59 18.38
N MET A 238 -4.54 -0.38 17.86
CA MET A 238 -5.49 -1.19 18.63
C MET A 238 -4.87 -2.50 19.07
N GLU A 239 -5.29 -2.89 20.27
CA GLU A 239 -4.65 -3.88 21.15
C GLU A 239 -3.19 -3.54 21.45
#